data_AF-A0A848UNC7-F1
#
_entry.id   AF-A0A848UNC7-F1
#
_cell.length_a   1.000
_cell.length_b   1.000
_cell.length_c   1.000
_cell.angle_alpha   90.00
_cell.angle_beta   90.00
_cell.angle_gamma   90.00
#
_symmetry.space_group_name_H-M   'P 1'
#
loop_
_entity.id
_entity.type
_entity.pdbx_description
1 polymer ?
#
loop_
_entity_poly.entity_id
_entity_poly.type
_entity_poly.pdbx_seq_one_letter_code
_entity_poly.pdbx_strand_id
1 'polypeptide(L)'
;MRRRASDFHDEMDRRRSVRMLADEPVPRDLVEQAIRTASTAPSGAHHQPWQFVLIGDPETKRRIRQAAETEERTNYEGGRINEEWRRELEPIGTDWHKEFLEVAPWVVVLFEERFGVRPDGSKRHHYYVKESCGIAAGIFVTALHHMG
;
A
#
# COMPACT_ATOMS: atom_id res chain seq x y z
N MET A 1 -6.98 1.16 -30.32
CA MET A 1 -7.09 0.25 -29.16
C MET A 1 -5.88 -0.66 -29.03
N ARG A 2 -5.50 -1.45 -30.06
CA ARG A 2 -4.33 -2.37 -29.99
C ARG A 2 -3.01 -1.71 -29.54
N ARG A 3 -2.62 -0.58 -30.16
CA ARG A 3 -1.41 0.16 -29.77
C ARG A 3 -1.42 0.56 -28.29
N ARG A 4 -2.49 1.22 -27.83
CA ARG A 4 -2.66 1.60 -26.42
C ARG A 4 -2.57 0.40 -25.45
N ALA A 5 -3.05 -0.78 -25.86
CA ALA A 5 -2.95 -1.98 -25.03
C ALA A 5 -1.49 -2.46 -24.91
N SER A 6 -0.73 -2.45 -26.01
CA SER A 6 0.71 -2.78 -26.00
C SER A 6 1.48 -1.77 -25.16
N ASP A 7 1.28 -0.47 -25.43
CA ASP A 7 2.00 0.60 -24.73
C ASP A 7 1.77 0.52 -23.21
N PHE A 8 0.53 0.27 -22.78
CA PHE A 8 0.20 0.15 -21.36
C PHE A 8 0.78 -1.12 -20.72
N HIS A 9 0.79 -2.25 -21.45
CA HIS A 9 1.47 -3.46 -20.99
C HIS A 9 2.96 -3.20 -20.76
N ASP A 10 3.63 -2.60 -21.75
CA ASP A 10 5.07 -2.32 -21.69
C ASP A 10 5.41 -1.26 -20.62
N GLU A 11 4.47 -0.35 -20.33
CA GLU A 11 4.56 0.54 -19.18
C GLU A 11 4.50 -0.23 -17.87
N MET A 12 3.47 -1.05 -17.65
CA MET A 12 3.26 -1.77 -16.39
C MET A 12 4.31 -2.86 -16.13
N ASP A 13 4.88 -3.47 -17.18
CA ASP A 13 5.95 -4.47 -17.05
C ASP A 13 7.24 -3.87 -16.48
N ARG A 14 7.47 -2.57 -16.68
CA ARG A 14 8.62 -1.84 -16.09
C ARG A 14 8.47 -1.63 -14.58
N ARG A 15 7.27 -1.81 -14.00
CA ARG A 15 7.02 -1.55 -12.58
C ARG A 15 7.70 -2.61 -11.72
N ARG A 16 8.52 -2.16 -10.77
CA ARG A 16 9.18 -3.01 -9.76
C ARG A 16 8.86 -2.53 -8.35
N SER A 17 8.88 -3.45 -7.40
CA SER A 17 8.77 -3.09 -5.98
C SER A 17 10.16 -2.69 -5.49
N VAL A 18 10.35 -1.40 -5.22
CA VAL A 18 11.62 -0.80 -4.81
C VAL A 18 11.67 -0.71 -3.28
N ARG A 19 12.80 -1.11 -2.68
CA ARG A 19 13.00 -1.12 -1.22
C ARG A 19 14.13 -0.18 -0.76
N MET A 20 14.84 0.42 -1.70
CA MET A 20 15.83 1.47 -1.47
C MET A 20 15.32 2.73 -2.14
N LEU A 21 14.84 3.68 -1.36
CA LEU A 21 14.23 4.91 -1.85
C LEU A 21 15.19 6.08 -1.64
N ALA A 22 15.13 7.07 -2.52
CA ALA A 22 15.78 8.36 -2.29
C ALA A 22 14.99 9.15 -1.24
N ASP A 23 15.67 10.07 -0.55
CA ASP A 23 15.07 11.05 0.36
C ASP A 23 14.60 12.33 -0.37
N GLU A 24 14.58 12.30 -1.71
CA GLU A 24 14.11 13.41 -2.53
C GLU A 24 12.64 13.77 -2.19
N PRO A 25 12.34 15.05 -1.93
CA PRO A 25 10.98 15.47 -1.62
C PRO A 25 10.02 15.19 -2.77
N VAL A 26 8.89 14.55 -2.46
CA VAL A 26 7.77 14.38 -3.40
C VAL A 26 6.65 15.36 -3.02
N PRO A 27 6.14 16.19 -3.95
CA PRO A 27 4.99 17.04 -3.69
C PRO A 27 3.78 16.26 -3.19
N ARG A 28 3.18 16.73 -2.08
CA ARG A 28 2.05 16.07 -1.40
C ARG A 28 0.86 15.83 -2.34
N ASP A 29 0.59 16.80 -3.20
CA ASP A 29 -0.54 16.78 -4.12
C ASP A 29 -0.45 15.63 -5.13
N LEU A 30 0.75 15.21 -5.54
CA LEU A 30 0.93 14.04 -6.40
C LEU A 30 0.47 12.75 -5.70
N VAL A 31 0.79 12.58 -4.42
CA VAL A 31 0.33 11.42 -3.65
C VAL A 31 -1.19 11.47 -3.44
N GLU A 32 -1.74 12.67 -3.21
CA GLU A 32 -3.19 12.87 -3.15
C GLU A 32 -3.87 12.56 -4.50
N GLN A 33 -3.26 12.87 -5.65
CA GLN A 33 -3.77 12.48 -6.96
C GLN A 33 -3.77 10.95 -7.15
N ALA A 34 -2.73 10.25 -6.69
CA ALA A 34 -2.71 8.80 -6.71
C ALA A 34 -3.86 8.21 -5.86
N ILE A 35 -4.11 8.76 -4.66
CA ILE A 35 -5.23 8.35 -3.78
C ILE A 35 -6.60 8.64 -4.44
N ARG A 36 -6.76 9.80 -5.08
CA ARG A 36 -7.99 10.14 -5.82
C ARG A 36 -8.22 9.18 -6.97
N THR A 37 -7.17 8.85 -7.72
CA THR A 37 -7.20 7.86 -8.81
C THR A 37 -7.59 6.48 -8.27
N ALA A 38 -6.98 6.04 -7.17
CA ALA A 38 -7.33 4.79 -6.50
C ALA A 38 -8.81 4.72 -6.07
N SER A 39 -9.37 5.85 -5.62
CA SER A 39 -10.76 5.96 -5.19
C SER A 39 -11.77 5.88 -6.35
N THR A 40 -11.31 5.80 -7.59
CA THR A 40 -12.17 5.49 -8.76
C THR A 40 -12.44 3.99 -8.93
N ALA A 41 -11.83 3.14 -8.08
CA ALA A 41 -12.04 1.70 -8.10
C ALA A 41 -13.52 1.31 -7.94
N PRO A 42 -13.96 0.21 -8.58
CA PRO A 42 -15.24 -0.40 -8.25
C PRO A 42 -15.25 -0.91 -6.80
N SER A 43 -16.42 -0.95 -6.20
CA SER A 43 -16.61 -1.51 -4.85
C SER A 43 -17.97 -2.16 -4.72
N GLY A 44 -18.07 -3.16 -3.84
CA GLY A 44 -19.33 -3.83 -3.51
C GLY A 44 -20.40 -2.81 -3.12
N ALA A 45 -21.52 -2.79 -3.85
CA ALA A 45 -22.62 -1.84 -3.68
C ALA A 45 -22.19 -0.35 -3.73
N HIS A 46 -21.08 -0.02 -4.39
CA HIS A 46 -20.52 1.34 -4.46
C HIS A 46 -20.20 1.96 -3.08
N HIS A 47 -19.82 1.12 -2.10
CA HIS A 47 -19.57 1.55 -0.73
C HIS A 47 -18.22 2.25 -0.53
N GLN A 48 -17.24 2.03 -1.41
CA GLN A 48 -15.88 2.59 -1.31
C GLN A 48 -15.24 2.37 0.07
N PRO A 49 -15.10 1.10 0.52
CA PRO A 49 -14.82 0.75 1.91
C PRO A 49 -13.32 0.87 2.26
N TRP A 50 -12.67 1.96 1.87
CA TRP A 50 -11.24 2.19 2.06
C TRP A 50 -10.95 3.53 2.73
N GLN A 51 -9.90 3.55 3.55
CA GLN A 51 -9.31 4.78 4.05
C GLN A 51 -7.80 4.79 3.76
N PHE A 52 -7.37 5.72 2.91
CA PHE A 52 -5.95 5.98 2.67
C PHE A 52 -5.46 7.02 3.66
N VAL A 53 -4.46 6.66 4.47
CA VAL A 53 -3.82 7.54 5.44
C VAL A 53 -2.45 7.94 4.89
N LEU A 54 -2.29 9.21 4.54
CA LEU A 54 -1.04 9.80 4.05
C LEU A 54 -0.24 10.38 5.22
N ILE A 55 0.98 9.88 5.41
CA ILE A 55 1.84 10.18 6.56
C ILE A 55 3.15 10.78 6.07
N GLY A 56 3.39 12.05 6.39
CA GLY A 56 4.67 12.74 6.16
C GLY A 56 5.39 13.17 7.45
N ASP A 57 4.72 13.07 8.60
CA ASP A 57 5.29 13.44 9.90
C ASP A 57 6.45 12.49 10.28
N PRO A 58 7.68 12.99 10.47
CA PRO A 58 8.85 12.16 10.77
C PRO A 58 8.69 11.33 12.05
N GLU A 59 8.06 11.90 13.08
CA GLU A 59 7.87 11.21 14.36
C GLU A 59 6.92 10.02 14.23
N THR A 60 5.82 10.21 13.51
CA THR A 60 4.87 9.14 13.21
C THR A 60 5.51 8.04 12.35
N LYS A 61 6.27 8.41 11.32
CA LYS A 61 7.02 7.44 10.49
C LYS A 61 8.00 6.62 11.33
N ARG A 62 8.77 7.27 12.22
CA ARG A 62 9.71 6.61 13.13
C ARG A 62 9.00 5.61 14.06
N ARG A 63 7.86 5.99 14.64
CA ARG A 63 7.05 5.09 15.48
C ARG A 63 6.53 3.88 14.70
N ILE A 64 6.10 4.08 13.45
CA ILE A 64 5.67 2.99 12.56
C ILE A 64 6.82 2.04 12.28
N ARG A 65 8.01 2.57 11.93
CA ARG A 65 9.20 1.75 11.70
C ARG A 65 9.55 0.91 12.91
N GLN A 66 9.67 1.51 14.09
CA GLN A 66 10.03 0.80 15.31
C GLN A 66 9.05 -0.35 15.62
N ALA A 67 7.75 -0.12 15.45
CA ALA A 67 6.73 -1.15 15.63
C ALA A 67 6.86 -2.26 14.58
N ALA A 68 7.06 -1.91 13.31
CA ALA A 68 7.23 -2.87 12.22
C ALA A 68 8.48 -3.74 12.41
N GLU A 69 9.63 -3.14 12.72
CA GLU A 69 10.89 -3.85 12.95
C GLU A 69 10.80 -4.79 14.16
N THR A 70 10.08 -4.40 15.22
CA THR A 70 9.84 -5.26 16.40
C THR A 70 9.05 -6.53 16.04
N GLU A 71 7.95 -6.38 15.29
CA GLU A 71 7.15 -7.53 14.85
C GLU A 71 7.91 -8.38 13.83
N GLU A 72 8.63 -7.77 12.90
CA GLU A 72 9.41 -8.49 11.89
C GLU A 72 10.55 -9.28 12.51
N ARG A 73 11.26 -8.70 13.48
CA ARG A 73 12.27 -9.43 14.25
C ARG A 73 11.66 -10.64 14.96
N THR A 74 10.47 -10.47 15.55
CA THR A 74 9.72 -11.59 16.14
C THR A 74 9.32 -12.63 15.09
N ASN A 75 9.00 -12.21 13.86
CA ASN A 75 8.65 -13.13 12.78
C ASN A 75 9.85 -13.97 12.33
N TYR A 76 11.01 -13.32 12.09
CA TYR A 76 12.23 -13.96 11.61
C TYR A 76 12.96 -14.77 12.68
N GLU A 77 13.10 -14.23 13.89
CA GLU A 77 13.85 -14.83 14.99
C GLU A 77 12.96 -15.68 15.92
N GLY A 78 11.69 -15.30 16.10
CA GLY A 78 10.74 -15.97 16.99
C GLY A 78 9.99 -17.15 16.37
N GLY A 79 10.36 -17.58 15.16
CA GLY A 79 9.87 -18.81 14.54
C GLY A 79 8.45 -18.75 13.95
N ARG A 80 7.86 -17.55 13.74
CA ARG A 80 6.57 -17.41 13.05
C ARG A 80 6.70 -17.62 11.54
N ILE A 81 7.88 -17.38 10.97
CA ILE A 81 8.20 -17.72 9.58
C ILE A 81 8.72 -19.15 9.55
N ASN A 82 7.95 -20.05 8.95
CA ASN A 82 8.36 -21.45 8.74
C ASN A 82 9.48 -21.55 7.68
N GLU A 83 10.08 -22.74 7.54
CA GLU A 83 11.20 -22.93 6.60
C GLU A 83 10.82 -22.68 5.14
N GLU A 84 9.61 -23.06 4.73
CA GLU A 84 9.10 -22.86 3.38
C GLU A 84 9.03 -21.37 3.04
N TRP A 85 8.37 -20.59 3.89
CA TRP A 85 8.24 -19.16 3.71
C TRP A 85 9.59 -18.44 3.76
N ARG A 86 10.54 -18.91 4.59
CA ARG A 86 11.90 -18.37 4.61
C ARG A 86 12.62 -18.55 3.26
N ARG A 87 12.47 -19.71 2.61
CA ARG A 87 13.05 -19.98 1.28
C ARG A 87 12.43 -19.11 0.20
N GLU A 88 11.14 -18.80 0.28
CA GLU A 88 10.47 -17.90 -0.67
C GLU A 88 10.93 -16.44 -0.54
N LEU A 89 11.33 -16.01 0.66
CA LEU A 89 11.82 -14.66 0.92
C LEU A 89 13.31 -14.47 0.57
N GLU A 90 14.10 -15.55 0.54
CA GLU A 90 15.55 -15.52 0.28
C GLU A 90 15.91 -14.79 -1.04
N PRO A 91 15.25 -15.04 -2.19
CA PRO A 91 15.58 -14.34 -3.44
C PRO A 91 15.28 -12.84 -3.40
N ILE A 92 14.41 -12.41 -2.48
CA ILE A 92 14.02 -11.01 -2.30
C ILE A 92 15.07 -10.27 -1.43
N GLY A 93 15.80 -11.00 -0.59
CA GLY A 93 16.84 -10.44 0.28
C GLY A 93 16.29 -9.52 1.37
N THR A 94 15.04 -9.72 1.78
CA THR A 94 14.42 -8.90 2.85
C THR A 94 14.79 -9.41 4.22
N ASP A 95 15.08 -8.47 5.12
CA ASP A 95 15.25 -8.72 6.55
C ASP A 95 14.24 -7.92 7.39
N TRP A 96 14.52 -7.82 8.69
CA TRP A 96 13.70 -7.08 9.62
C TRP A 96 13.92 -5.56 9.56
N HIS A 97 14.98 -5.05 8.94
CA HIS A 97 15.25 -3.61 8.84
C HIS A 97 14.31 -2.97 7.82
N LYS A 98 13.63 -1.90 8.23
CA LYS A 98 12.63 -1.18 7.41
C LYS A 98 12.99 0.29 7.26
N GLU A 99 14.26 0.61 7.01
CA GLU A 99 14.79 1.97 6.88
C GLU A 99 13.99 2.85 5.91
N PHE A 100 13.48 2.26 4.82
CA PHE A 100 12.64 2.94 3.84
C PHE A 100 11.40 3.60 4.43
N LEU A 101 10.90 3.16 5.60
CA LEU A 101 9.76 3.78 6.28
C LEU A 101 10.06 5.18 6.82
N GLU A 102 11.32 5.48 7.11
CA GLU A 102 11.74 6.82 7.52
C GLU A 102 12.29 7.62 6.33
N VAL A 103 13.03 6.97 5.42
CA VAL A 103 13.62 7.61 4.23
C VAL A 103 12.56 8.10 3.25
N ALA A 104 11.50 7.32 3.01
CA ALA A 104 10.43 7.72 2.10
C ALA A 104 9.80 9.05 2.55
N PRO A 105 9.60 10.02 1.64
CA PRO A 105 8.96 11.30 1.99
C PRO A 105 7.52 11.09 2.50
N TRP A 106 6.83 10.07 1.99
CA TRP A 106 5.47 9.73 2.36
C TRP A 106 5.30 8.23 2.61
N VAL A 107 4.53 7.89 3.64
CA VAL A 107 4.00 6.55 3.86
C VAL A 107 2.49 6.60 3.67
N VAL A 108 1.96 5.73 2.79
CA VAL A 108 0.51 5.59 2.58
C VAL A 108 0.06 4.26 3.16
N VAL A 109 -0.86 4.31 4.11
CA VAL A 109 -1.47 3.12 4.70
C VAL A 109 -2.91 3.00 4.23
N LEU A 110 -3.26 1.87 3.62
CA LEU A 110 -4.62 1.55 3.21
C LEU A 110 -5.30 0.71 4.30
N PHE A 111 -6.39 1.24 4.86
CA PHE A 111 -7.26 0.52 5.77
C PHE A 111 -8.53 0.05 5.07
N GLU A 112 -8.95 -1.16 5.39
CA GLU A 112 -10.25 -1.72 5.01
C GLU A 112 -11.32 -1.32 6.04
N GLU A 113 -12.38 -0.66 5.60
CA GLU A 113 -13.55 -0.37 6.41
C GLU A 113 -14.51 -1.56 6.35
N ARG A 114 -14.41 -2.49 7.30
CA ARG A 114 -15.25 -3.72 7.30
C ARG A 114 -16.74 -3.44 7.44
N PHE A 115 -17.10 -2.33 8.06
CA PHE A 115 -18.45 -1.82 8.19
C PHE A 115 -18.40 -0.32 8.39
N GLY A 116 -19.38 0.39 7.84
CA GLY A 116 -19.62 1.79 8.15
C GLY A 116 -20.62 1.98 9.28
N VAL A 117 -20.78 3.23 9.69
CA VAL A 117 -21.75 3.63 10.71
C VAL A 117 -22.76 4.57 10.06
N ARG A 118 -24.05 4.27 10.19
CA ARG A 118 -25.14 5.14 9.72
C ARG A 118 -25.34 6.33 10.68
N PRO A 119 -26.04 7.40 10.27
CA PRO A 119 -26.32 8.54 11.14
C PRO A 119 -27.03 8.19 12.46
N ASP A 120 -27.79 7.09 12.49
CA ASP A 120 -28.48 6.57 13.67
C ASP A 120 -27.58 5.69 14.57
N GLY A 121 -26.29 5.57 14.24
CA GLY A 121 -25.32 4.72 14.94
C GLY A 121 -25.37 3.24 14.55
N SER A 122 -26.30 2.82 13.69
CA SER A 122 -26.40 1.42 13.26
C SER A 122 -25.27 1.04 12.30
N LYS A 123 -24.87 -0.23 12.32
CA LYS A 123 -23.83 -0.75 11.41
C LYS A 123 -24.35 -0.86 9.98
N ARG A 124 -23.60 -0.31 9.03
CA ARG A 124 -23.75 -0.53 7.58
C ARG A 124 -22.72 -1.57 7.15
N HIS A 125 -23.18 -2.76 6.76
CA HIS A 125 -22.28 -3.78 6.24
C HIS A 125 -21.67 -3.36 4.90
N HIS A 126 -20.38 -3.62 4.73
CA HIS A 126 -19.70 -3.54 3.46
C HIS A 126 -19.49 -4.94 2.89
N TYR A 127 -19.59 -5.07 1.57
CA TYR A 127 -19.52 -6.34 0.85
C TYR A 127 -18.23 -6.41 0.04
N TYR A 128 -17.60 -7.59 -0.03
CA TYR A 128 -16.37 -7.80 -0.79
C TYR A 128 -15.29 -6.75 -0.49
N VAL A 129 -15.10 -6.47 0.80
CA VAL A 129 -14.24 -5.36 1.25
C VAL A 129 -12.79 -5.58 0.82
N LYS A 130 -12.27 -6.79 1.01
CA LYS A 130 -10.91 -7.14 0.65
C LYS A 130 -10.67 -7.00 -0.85
N GLU A 131 -11.60 -7.49 -1.67
CA GLU A 131 -11.53 -7.40 -3.12
C GLU A 131 -11.62 -5.94 -3.58
N SER A 132 -12.54 -5.16 -3.00
CA SER A 132 -12.71 -3.74 -3.30
C SER A 132 -11.44 -2.95 -2.99
N CYS A 133 -10.86 -3.13 -1.79
CA CYS A 133 -9.62 -2.49 -1.38
C CYS A 133 -8.40 -2.99 -2.19
N GLY A 134 -8.35 -4.27 -2.56
CA GLY A 134 -7.32 -4.82 -3.41
C GLY A 134 -7.30 -4.18 -4.82
N ILE A 135 -8.47 -3.94 -5.41
CA ILE A 135 -8.58 -3.23 -6.70
C ILE A 135 -8.13 -1.77 -6.54
N ALA A 136 -8.56 -1.09 -5.46
CA ALA A 136 -8.13 0.28 -5.17
C ALA A 136 -6.60 0.37 -4.99
N ALA A 137 -5.98 -0.59 -4.29
CA ALA A 137 -4.53 -0.68 -4.14
C ALA A 137 -3.82 -0.90 -5.49
N GLY A 138 -4.37 -1.75 -6.36
CA GLY A 138 -3.84 -1.96 -7.71
C GLY A 138 -3.85 -0.68 -8.57
N ILE A 139 -4.94 0.08 -8.52
CA ILE A 139 -5.06 1.37 -9.20
C ILE A 139 -4.11 2.41 -8.58
N PHE A 140 -3.96 2.43 -7.25
CA PHE A 140 -3.01 3.31 -6.56
C PHE A 140 -1.56 3.08 -7.05
N VAL A 141 -1.11 1.82 -7.06
CA VAL A 141 0.24 1.47 -7.53
C VAL A 141 0.43 1.80 -9.01
N THR A 142 -0.61 1.57 -9.83
CA THR A 142 -0.61 1.94 -11.26
C THR A 142 -0.46 3.44 -11.44
N ALA A 143 -1.18 4.24 -10.65
CA ALA A 143 -1.13 5.70 -10.71
C ALA A 143 0.26 6.24 -10.33
N LEU A 144 0.87 5.68 -9.27
CA LEU A 144 2.25 6.03 -8.91
C LEU A 144 3.21 5.73 -10.06
N HIS A 145 3.20 4.50 -10.59
CA HIS A 145 4.10 4.12 -11.67
C HIS A 145 3.92 4.97 -12.94
N HIS A 146 2.68 5.37 -13.23
CA HIS A 146 2.38 6.23 -14.37
C HIS A 146 2.94 7.65 -14.22
N MET A 147 3.00 8.17 -12.98
CA MET A 147 3.52 9.51 -12.69
C MET A 147 5.05 9.57 -12.58
N GLY A 148 5.71 8.42 -12.39
CA GLY A 148 7.16 8.29 -12.19
C GLY A 148 7.56 8.27 -10.72
#